data_AF-A0A818KY87-F1
#
_entry.id   AF-A0A818KY87-F1
#
_cell.length_a   1.000
_cell.length_b   1.000
_cell.length_c   1.000
_cell.angle_alpha   90.00
_cell.angle_beta   90.00
_cell.angle_gamma   90.00
#
_symmetry.space_group_name_H-M   'P 1'
#
loop_
_entity.id
_entity.type
_entity.pdbx_description
1 polymer ?
#
loop_
_entity_poly.entity_id
_entity_poly.type
_entity_poly.pdbx_seq_one_letter_code
_entity_poly.pdbx_strand_id
1 'polypeptide(L)'
;PTVIKNTMSLKFVEDESLVTEINPRVKTIFASQTAAEVDRKMAQLVRDGKRDEAIDMATEQIALLKDAAQFDDERGSISLLLQLAEKMLKKLKDESITSTLVCRRFEHKAYLEEECDEDDMGYGLFE
;
A
#
# COMPACT_ATOMS: atom_id res chain seq x y z
N PRO A 1 -7.60 34.74 6.02
CA PRO A 1 -7.51 33.53 5.18
C PRO A 1 -6.32 33.61 4.22
N THR A 2 -5.25 32.87 4.51
CA THR A 2 -4.10 32.75 3.60
C THR A 2 -4.48 31.81 2.47
N VAL A 3 -4.73 32.36 1.27
CA VAL A 3 -4.99 31.57 0.07
C VAL A 3 -3.64 31.19 -0.53
N ILE A 4 -3.16 29.98 -0.26
CA ILE A 4 -1.98 29.44 -0.93
C ILE A 4 -2.40 29.06 -2.35
N LYS A 5 -2.13 29.96 -3.30
CA LYS A 5 -2.44 29.77 -4.72
C LYS A 5 -1.36 28.87 -5.33
N ASN A 6 -1.53 27.56 -5.19
CA ASN A 6 -0.59 26.58 -5.73
C ASN A 6 -0.78 26.50 -7.25
N THR A 7 -0.04 27.31 -8.01
CA THR A 7 -0.07 27.28 -9.48
C THR A 7 1.01 26.31 -9.93
N MET A 8 0.62 25.04 -10.11
CA MET A 8 1.46 24.06 -10.78
C MET A 8 1.77 24.59 -12.19
N SER A 9 3.03 24.94 -12.41
CA SER A 9 3.50 25.46 -13.70
C SER A 9 3.92 24.29 -14.58
N LEU A 10 3.03 23.87 -15.48
CA LEU A 10 3.36 22.87 -16.50
C LEU A 10 4.26 23.51 -17.57
N LYS A 11 5.46 22.99 -17.76
CA LYS A 11 6.37 23.39 -18.84
C LYS A 11 6.27 22.37 -19.96
N PHE A 12 5.84 22.82 -21.13
CA PHE A 12 5.88 22.02 -22.34
C PHE A 12 7.29 22.14 -22.96
N VAL A 13 7.92 21.01 -23.17
CA VAL A 13 9.26 20.86 -23.76
C VAL A 13 9.14 19.87 -24.91
N GLU A 14 9.75 20.18 -26.05
CA GLU A 14 9.74 19.33 -27.26
C GLU A 14 10.78 18.19 -27.20
N ASP A 15 11.48 18.06 -26.07
CA ASP A 15 12.47 17.02 -25.85
C ASP A 15 11.78 15.71 -25.43
N GLU A 16 11.63 14.80 -26.40
CA GLU A 16 11.02 13.48 -26.21
C GLU A 16 11.77 12.61 -25.19
N SER A 17 13.05 12.90 -24.91
CA SER A 17 13.82 12.13 -23.93
C SER A 17 13.29 12.32 -22.49
N LEU A 18 12.73 13.49 -22.19
CA LEU A 18 12.15 13.82 -20.89
C LEU A 18 10.83 13.10 -20.60
N VAL A 19 10.17 12.56 -21.64
CA VAL A 19 8.93 11.75 -21.48
C VAL A 19 9.23 10.45 -20.71
N THR A 20 10.46 9.96 -20.81
CA THR A 20 10.90 8.73 -20.12
C THR A 20 11.48 8.98 -18.72
N GLU A 21 11.67 10.25 -18.34
CA GLU A 21 12.26 10.61 -17.05
C GLU A 21 11.22 10.48 -15.93
N ILE A 22 11.31 9.40 -15.17
CA ILE A 22 10.45 9.16 -14.01
C ILE A 22 10.97 9.96 -12.83
N ASN A 23 10.15 10.86 -12.28
CA ASN A 23 10.46 11.48 -11.00
C ASN A 23 10.28 10.47 -9.85
N PRO A 24 11.35 10.07 -9.13
CA PRO A 24 11.30 9.05 -8.09
C PRO A 24 10.31 9.36 -6.97
N ARG A 25 10.20 10.63 -6.57
CA ARG A 25 9.27 11.10 -5.53
C ARG A 25 7.82 11.01 -5.97
N VAL A 26 7.53 11.32 -7.23
CA VAL A 26 6.17 11.21 -7.76
C VAL A 26 5.77 9.73 -7.82
N LYS A 27 6.68 8.84 -8.25
CA LYS A 27 6.42 7.40 -8.34
C LYS A 27 6.17 6.76 -6.97
N THR A 28 6.98 7.09 -5.96
CA THR A 28 6.77 6.63 -4.58
C THR A 28 5.47 7.14 -3.98
N ILE A 29 5.16 8.44 -4.10
CA ILE A 29 3.89 9.00 -3.61
C ILE A 29 2.69 8.33 -4.29
N PHE A 30 2.76 8.16 -5.62
CA PHE A 30 1.70 7.50 -6.39
C PHE A 30 1.48 6.05 -5.93
N ALA A 31 2.56 5.28 -5.77
CA ALA A 31 2.48 3.90 -5.30
C ALA A 31 1.86 3.80 -3.91
N SER A 32 2.27 4.66 -2.97
CA SER A 32 1.72 4.68 -1.61
C SER A 32 0.24 5.08 -1.56
N GLN A 33 -0.18 6.07 -2.35
CA GLN A 33 -1.59 6.47 -2.43
C GLN A 33 -2.45 5.38 -3.04
N THR A 34 -1.98 4.78 -4.14
CA THR A 34 -2.67 3.68 -4.82
C THR A 34 -2.79 2.47 -3.88
N ALA A 35 -1.75 2.15 -3.12
CA ALA A 35 -1.79 1.08 -2.14
C ALA A 35 -2.89 1.28 -1.10
N ALA A 36 -3.02 2.48 -0.53
CA ALA A 36 -4.06 2.78 0.45
C ALA A 36 -5.49 2.72 -0.13
N GLU A 37 -5.67 3.08 -1.40
CA GLU A 37 -6.96 2.93 -2.09
C GLU A 37 -7.30 1.47 -2.38
N VAL A 38 -6.30 0.69 -2.82
CA VAL A 38 -6.42 -0.73 -3.09
C VAL A 38 -6.75 -1.50 -1.81
N ASP A 39 -6.12 -1.19 -0.68
CA ASP A 39 -6.42 -1.80 0.62
C ASP A 39 -7.91 -1.67 0.98
N ARG A 40 -8.51 -0.50 0.79
CA ARG A 40 -9.94 -0.27 1.04
C ARG A 40 -10.83 -1.09 0.11
N LYS A 41 -10.47 -1.17 -1.18
CA LYS A 41 -11.22 -1.94 -2.17
C LYS A 41 -11.14 -3.44 -1.88
N MET A 42 -9.96 -3.94 -1.53
CA MET A 42 -9.78 -5.33 -1.12
C MET A 42 -10.60 -5.65 0.14
N ALA A 43 -10.64 -4.75 1.12
CA ALA A 43 -11.50 -4.90 2.31
C ALA A 43 -12.96 -5.15 1.92
N GLN A 44 -13.46 -4.36 0.98
CA GLN A 44 -14.84 -4.45 0.49
C GLN A 44 -15.07 -5.76 -0.29
N LEU A 45 -14.15 -6.14 -1.18
CA LEU A 45 -14.23 -7.40 -1.93
C LEU A 45 -14.28 -8.62 -1.00
N VAL A 46 -13.50 -8.63 0.07
CA VAL A 46 -13.55 -9.70 1.08
C VAL A 46 -14.90 -9.72 1.80
N ARG A 47 -15.46 -8.55 2.17
CA ARG A 47 -16.80 -8.46 2.81
C ARG A 47 -17.88 -9.01 1.89
N ASP A 48 -17.76 -8.76 0.60
CA ASP A 48 -18.69 -9.20 -0.43
C ASP A 48 -18.48 -10.66 -0.86
N GLY A 49 -17.55 -11.39 -0.22
CA GLY A 49 -17.23 -12.78 -0.52
C GLY A 49 -16.43 -12.99 -1.82
N LYS A 50 -16.00 -11.92 -2.47
CA LYS A 50 -15.19 -11.89 -3.70
C LYS A 50 -13.70 -12.03 -3.39
N ARG A 51 -13.35 -13.15 -2.75
CA ARG A 51 -11.99 -13.39 -2.24
C ARG A 51 -10.95 -13.50 -3.35
N ASP A 52 -11.30 -14.12 -4.48
CA ASP A 52 -10.39 -14.26 -5.63
C ASP A 52 -10.08 -12.91 -6.28
N GLU A 53 -11.09 -12.04 -6.43
CA GLU A 53 -10.89 -10.66 -6.92
C GLU A 53 -9.97 -9.85 -5.98
N ALA A 54 -10.05 -10.09 -4.67
CA ALA A 54 -9.16 -9.46 -3.70
C ALA A 54 -7.71 -9.99 -3.81
N ILE A 55 -7.51 -11.28 -4.15
CA ILE A 55 -6.19 -11.89 -4.36
C ILE A 55 -5.51 -11.30 -5.61
N ASP A 56 -6.26 -11.16 -6.70
CA ASP A 56 -5.74 -10.56 -7.94
C ASP A 56 -5.32 -9.11 -7.68
N MET A 57 -6.16 -8.34 -7.00
CA MET A 57 -5.89 -6.95 -6.66
C MET A 57 -4.68 -6.79 -5.72
N ALA A 58 -4.53 -7.66 -4.71
CA ALA A 58 -3.35 -7.69 -3.86
C ALA A 58 -2.06 -7.99 -4.64
N THR A 59 -2.16 -8.86 -5.65
CA THR A 59 -1.02 -9.22 -6.51
C THR A 59 -0.59 -8.02 -7.37
N GLU A 60 -1.54 -7.27 -7.93
CA GLU A 60 -1.27 -6.04 -8.68
C GLU A 60 -0.63 -4.95 -7.79
N GLN A 61 -1.14 -4.78 -6.56
CA GLN A 61 -0.58 -3.85 -5.59
C GLN A 61 0.88 -4.19 -5.25
N ILE A 62 1.19 -5.46 -5.01
CA ILE A 62 2.56 -5.93 -4.75
C ILE A 62 3.47 -5.64 -5.95
N ALA A 63 3.00 -5.85 -7.18
CA ALA A 63 3.78 -5.56 -8.38
C ALA A 63 4.10 -4.05 -8.49
N LEU A 64 3.12 -3.19 -8.21
CA LEU A 64 3.30 -1.73 -8.19
C LEU A 64 4.32 -1.30 -7.12
N LEU A 65 4.21 -1.85 -5.90
CA LEU A 65 5.12 -1.53 -4.81
C LEU A 65 6.54 -2.03 -5.09
N LYS A 66 6.71 -3.20 -5.73
CA LYS A 66 8.04 -3.70 -6.15
C LYS A 66 8.69 -2.79 -7.19
N ASP A 67 7.94 -2.27 -8.14
CA ASP A 67 8.44 -1.34 -9.15
C ASP A 67 8.83 0.03 -8.53
N ALA A 68 8.14 0.44 -7.46
CA ALA A 68 8.45 1.65 -6.70
C ALA A 68 9.58 1.46 -5.67
N ALA A 69 9.88 0.23 -5.23
CA ALA A 69 10.81 -0.05 -4.13
C ALA A 69 12.24 0.43 -4.41
N GLN A 70 12.67 0.44 -5.67
CA GLN A 70 13.99 0.97 -6.06
C GLN A 70 14.14 2.49 -5.82
N PHE A 71 13.03 3.18 -5.61
CA PHE A 71 12.97 4.62 -5.36
C PHE A 71 12.63 4.96 -3.90
N ASP A 72 12.51 3.95 -3.04
CA ASP A 72 12.22 4.13 -1.62
C ASP A 72 13.38 4.90 -0.96
N ASP A 73 13.03 5.84 -0.08
CA ASP A 73 14.02 6.60 0.67
C ASP A 73 14.40 5.87 1.97
N GLU A 74 15.31 6.44 2.75
CA GLU A 74 15.78 5.86 4.02
C GLU A 74 14.66 5.61 5.04
N ARG A 75 13.45 6.17 4.84
CA ARG A 75 12.30 5.94 5.70
C ARG A 75 11.63 4.58 5.43
N GLY A 76 11.94 3.93 4.31
CA GLY A 76 11.52 2.56 4.02
C GLY A 76 10.00 2.40 3.85
N SER A 77 9.30 3.45 3.42
CA SER A 77 7.83 3.48 3.40
C SER A 77 7.24 2.51 2.39
N ILE A 78 7.82 2.39 1.20
CA ILE A 78 7.39 1.41 0.19
C ILE A 78 7.71 0.00 0.65
N SER A 79 8.87 -0.18 1.27
CA SER A 79 9.29 -1.48 1.80
C SER A 79 8.32 -1.98 2.87
N LEU A 80 7.87 -1.11 3.77
CA LEU A 80 6.86 -1.43 4.78
C LEU A 80 5.51 -1.80 4.14
N LEU A 81 5.03 -0.99 3.19
CA LEU A 81 3.79 -1.27 2.46
C LEU A 81 3.85 -2.59 1.70
N LEU A 82 5.00 -2.91 1.10
CA LEU A 82 5.21 -4.16 0.39
C LEU A 82 5.12 -5.37 1.33
N GLN A 83 5.77 -5.31 2.49
CA GLN A 83 5.68 -6.37 3.50
C GLN A 83 4.24 -6.56 3.99
N LEU A 84 3.50 -5.48 4.21
CA LEU A 84 2.10 -5.53 4.61
C LEU A 84 1.24 -6.19 3.51
N ALA A 85 1.39 -5.77 2.26
CA ALA A 85 0.67 -6.33 1.13
C ALA A 85 0.97 -7.83 0.94
N GLU A 86 2.22 -8.26 1.08
CA GLU A 86 2.62 -9.68 1.00
C GLU A 86 2.02 -10.52 2.15
N LYS A 87 2.02 -9.98 3.39
CA LYS A 87 1.34 -10.61 4.53
C LYS A 87 -0.17 -10.72 4.29
N MET A 88 -0.79 -9.69 3.72
CA MET A 88 -2.23 -9.67 3.41
C MET A 88 -2.57 -10.69 2.33
N LEU A 89 -1.78 -10.77 1.24
CA LEU A 89 -1.95 -11.79 0.21
C LEU A 89 -1.86 -13.21 0.78
N LYS A 90 -0.90 -13.45 1.69
CA LYS A 90 -0.78 -14.74 2.37
C LYS A 90 -2.04 -15.07 3.17
N LYS A 91 -2.59 -14.11 3.92
CA LYS A 91 -3.85 -14.29 4.67
C LYS A 91 -5.05 -14.51 3.73
N LEU A 92 -5.11 -13.79 2.61
CA LEU A 92 -6.14 -13.98 1.59
C LEU A 92 -6.07 -15.37 0.95
N LYS A 93 -4.90 -15.95 0.78
CA LYS A 93 -4.77 -17.32 0.23
C LYS A 93 -5.03 -18.43 1.25
N ASP A 94 -5.10 -18.10 2.54
CA ASP A 94 -5.31 -19.07 3.60
C ASP A 94 -6.80 -19.42 3.75
N GLU A 95 -7.22 -20.52 3.13
CA GLU A 95 -8.59 -21.04 3.15
C GLU A 95 -9.11 -21.37 4.56
N SER A 96 -8.23 -21.53 5.55
CA SER A 96 -8.61 -21.78 6.95
C SER A 96 -9.12 -20.53 7.68
N ILE A 97 -8.84 -19.33 7.14
CA ILE A 97 -9.25 -18.06 7.73
C ILE A 97 -10.60 -17.64 7.15
N THR A 98 -11.61 -17.49 8.02
CA THR A 98 -12.94 -17.02 7.63
C THR A 98 -12.92 -15.57 7.17
N SER A 99 -13.73 -15.23 6.16
CA SER A 99 -13.80 -13.89 5.56
C SER A 99 -14.06 -12.77 6.57
N THR A 100 -14.76 -13.06 7.67
CA THR A 100 -15.03 -12.14 8.77
C THR A 100 -13.76 -11.71 9.52
N LEU A 101 -12.82 -12.64 9.72
CA LEU A 101 -11.54 -12.37 10.39
C LEU A 101 -10.56 -11.64 9.46
N VAL A 102 -10.66 -11.93 8.16
CA VAL A 102 -9.93 -11.23 7.11
C VAL A 102 -10.36 -9.76 7.03
N CYS A 103 -11.66 -9.47 6.97
CA CYS A 103 -12.20 -8.11 6.85
C CYS A 103 -11.75 -7.16 7.97
N ARG A 104 -11.65 -7.63 9.22
CA ARG A 104 -11.17 -6.80 10.35
C ARG A 104 -9.73 -6.33 10.14
N ARG A 105 -8.89 -7.13 9.48
CA ARG A 105 -7.46 -6.84 9.28
C ARG A 105 -7.17 -5.94 8.08
N PHE A 106 -8.16 -5.64 7.25
CA PHE A 106 -8.02 -4.77 6.08
C PHE A 106 -8.18 -3.27 6.42
N GLU A 107 -8.76 -2.93 7.57
CA GLU A 107 -8.73 -1.56 8.05
C GLU A 107 -7.34 -1.33 8.68
N HIS A 108 -6.49 -0.51 8.05
CA HIS A 108 -5.16 -0.12 8.57
C HIS A 108 -5.18 0.23 10.08
N LYS A 109 -6.32 0.74 10.57
CA LYS A 109 -6.55 1.07 11.98
C LYS A 109 -6.52 -0.17 12.90
N ALA A 110 -7.05 -1.30 12.47
CA ALA A 110 -7.09 -2.52 13.28
C ALA A 110 -5.74 -3.25 13.34
N TYR A 111 -4.90 -3.13 12.30
CA TYR A 111 -3.53 -3.66 12.34
C TYR A 111 -2.66 -2.83 13.31
N LEU A 112 -2.83 -1.50 13.31
CA LEU A 112 -2.18 -0.62 14.27
C LEU A 112 -2.71 -0.81 15.69
N GLU A 113 -4.01 -1.10 15.87
CA GLU A 113 -4.59 -1.40 17.18
C GLU A 113 -4.15 -2.80 17.71
N GLU A 114 -4.08 -3.86 16.87
CA GLU A 114 -3.56 -5.17 17.31
C GLU A 114 -2.05 -5.14 17.65
N GLU A 115 -1.23 -4.34 16.96
CA GLU A 115 0.21 -4.22 17.29
C GLU A 115 0.51 -3.13 18.32
N CYS A 116 -0.48 -2.33 18.74
CA CYS A 116 -0.35 -1.35 19.82
C CYS A 116 -1.19 -1.69 21.06
N ASP A 117 -1.83 -2.87 21.12
CA ASP A 117 -2.41 -3.36 22.37
C ASP A 117 -1.26 -3.68 23.33
N GLU A 118 -1.13 -2.79 24.33
CA GLU A 118 0.05 -2.48 25.14
C GLU A 118 0.54 -3.60 26.09
N ASP A 119 0.06 -4.83 25.95
CA ASP A 119 0.38 -5.95 26.86
C ASP A 119 1.36 -7.00 26.29
N ASP A 120 1.78 -6.89 25.02
CA ASP A 120 2.74 -7.83 24.42
C ASP A 120 3.89 -7.13 23.65
N MET A 121 4.47 -6.09 24.28
CA MET A 121 5.78 -5.53 23.91
C MET A 121 6.93 -6.49 24.25
N GLY A 122 6.81 -7.75 23.82
CA GLY A 122 7.74 -8.84 24.08
C GLY A 122 8.36 -9.39 22.81
N TYR A 123 9.43 -8.74 22.35
CA TYR A 123 10.48 -9.28 21.44
C TYR A 123 10.04 -9.89 20.09
N GLY A 124 10.42 -9.26 18.98
CA GLY A 124 10.48 -9.99 17.71
C GLY A 124 10.65 -9.22 16.39
N LEU A 125 11.05 -7.94 16.38
CA LEU A 125 11.34 -7.22 15.12
C LEU A 125 12.78 -6.71 14.99
N PHE A 126 13.68 -7.13 15.89
CA PHE A 126 15.12 -6.96 15.74
C PHE A 126 15.85 -8.26 16.09
N GLU A 127 15.61 -9.31 15.31
CA GLU A 127 16.62 -10.33 15.00
C GLU A 127 16.50 -10.72 13.52
#